data_AF-A0A4Y2WN50-F1
#
_entry.id   AF-A0A4Y2WN50-F1
#
_cell.length_a   1.000
_cell.length_b   1.000
_cell.length_c   1.000
_cell.angle_alpha   90.00
_cell.angle_beta   90.00
_cell.angle_gamma   90.00
#
_symmetry.space_group_name_H-M   'P 1'
#
loop_
_entity.id
_entity.type
_entity.pdbx_description
1 polymer ?
#
loop_
_entity_poly.entity_id
_entity_poly.type
_entity_poly.pdbx_seq_one_letter_code
_entity_poly.pdbx_strand_id
1 'polypeptide(L)'
;MKDGSCSSSVIDNSPGYLSHARWLAPGNPLSRLYIGTTCPSQNLMILVKYVTLVYAPMWFEIRKKSNCQYGAQHFWKMISLARQLPDNVTQIIYKVFSNNAYFAHPEHLLLTTLHDFRKHIRKLAVRSILGSRHEKSKNSGGFRFFQAS
;
A
#
# COMPACT_ATOMS: atom_id res chain seq x y z
N MET A 1 1.78 5.67 -27.62
CA MET A 1 2.14 4.37 -27.01
C MET A 1 1.22 3.32 -27.59
N LYS A 2 1.63 2.73 -28.71
CA LYS A 2 0.98 1.58 -29.34
C LYS A 2 1.83 0.36 -29.00
N ASP A 3 1.15 -0.73 -28.69
CA ASP A 3 1.67 -2.09 -28.54
C ASP A 3 2.39 -2.36 -27.20
N GLY A 4 1.60 -2.87 -26.22
CA GLY A 4 2.06 -3.37 -24.92
C GLY A 4 2.84 -4.68 -25.00
N SER A 5 3.77 -4.77 -25.93
CA SER A 5 4.65 -5.93 -26.10
C SER A 5 5.81 -5.85 -25.11
N CYS A 6 5.77 -6.68 -24.07
CA CYS A 6 6.87 -6.85 -23.11
C CYS A 6 7.92 -7.82 -23.70
N SER A 7 9.23 -7.53 -23.59
CA SER A 7 10.25 -8.41 -24.16
C SER A 7 10.34 -9.72 -23.37
N SER A 8 10.55 -10.84 -24.07
CA SER A 8 10.70 -12.18 -23.47
C SER A 8 11.82 -12.24 -22.44
N SER A 9 12.87 -11.43 -22.60
CA SER A 9 13.97 -11.30 -21.64
C SER A 9 13.56 -10.76 -20.27
N VAL A 10 12.41 -10.09 -20.14
CA VAL A 10 11.88 -9.61 -18.85
C VAL A 10 11.09 -10.71 -18.14
N ILE A 11 10.50 -11.65 -18.89
CA ILE A 11 9.68 -12.74 -18.35
C ILE A 11 10.56 -13.82 -17.69
N ASP A 12 11.74 -14.09 -18.25
CA ASP A 12 12.67 -15.11 -17.75
C ASP A 12 13.48 -14.68 -16.52
N ASN A 13 13.40 -13.40 -16.13
CA ASN A 13 14.01 -12.93 -14.90
C ASN A 13 13.15 -13.32 -13.71
N SER A 14 13.23 -14.59 -13.30
CA SER A 14 12.69 -14.98 -12.00
C SER A 14 13.41 -14.16 -10.93
N PRO A 15 12.70 -13.32 -10.14
CA PRO A 15 13.32 -12.75 -8.96
C PRO A 15 13.69 -13.93 -8.08
N GLY A 16 14.99 -14.20 -7.94
CA GLY A 16 15.48 -15.38 -7.23
C GLY A 16 14.81 -15.55 -5.87
N TYR A 17 14.83 -16.78 -5.34
CA TYR A 17 14.08 -17.17 -4.14
C TYR A 17 14.21 -16.12 -3.01
N LEU A 18 13.11 -15.44 -2.69
CA LEU A 18 13.06 -14.42 -1.64
C LEU A 18 13.26 -15.09 -0.29
N SER A 19 14.52 -15.14 0.18
CA SER A 19 14.86 -15.68 1.50
C SER A 19 14.08 -14.95 2.59
N HIS A 20 13.23 -15.70 3.31
CA HIS A 20 12.43 -15.21 4.43
C HIS A 20 13.26 -14.60 5.58
N ALA A 21 14.54 -15.01 5.70
CA ALA A 21 15.47 -14.51 6.72
C ALA A 21 16.01 -13.11 6.43
N ARG A 22 15.92 -12.61 5.18
CA ARG A 22 16.45 -11.28 4.82
C ARG A 22 15.74 -10.13 5.51
N TRP A 23 14.50 -10.30 5.98
CA TRP A 23 13.75 -9.22 6.64
C TRP A 23 14.06 -9.08 8.13
N LEU A 24 14.46 -10.15 8.82
CA LEU A 24 15.03 -10.01 10.17
C LEU A 24 16.34 -9.20 10.14
N ALA A 25 16.96 -9.04 8.97
CA ALA A 25 18.28 -8.45 8.83
C ALA A 25 18.37 -6.91 8.94
N PRO A 26 17.36 -6.07 8.59
CA PRO A 26 17.46 -4.62 8.82
C PRO A 26 16.89 -4.19 10.18
N GLY A 27 15.79 -4.82 10.64
CA GLY A 27 15.10 -4.45 11.88
C GLY A 27 15.84 -4.89 13.15
N ASN A 28 16.47 -6.08 13.13
CA ASN A 28 17.22 -6.56 14.30
C ASN A 28 18.47 -5.73 14.57
N PRO A 29 19.31 -5.35 13.59
CA PRO A 29 20.47 -4.51 13.86
C PRO A 29 20.11 -3.10 14.34
N LEU A 30 19.09 -2.46 13.77
CA LEU A 30 18.62 -1.13 14.23
C LEU A 30 18.13 -1.18 15.68
N SER A 31 17.32 -2.19 16.02
CA SER A 31 16.82 -2.39 17.38
C SER A 31 17.95 -2.74 18.35
N ARG A 32 18.91 -3.57 17.93
CA ARG A 32 20.10 -3.91 18.72
C ARG A 32 21.00 -2.70 18.94
N LEU A 33 21.22 -1.88 17.93
CA LEU A 33 21.99 -0.64 18.03
C LEU A 33 21.34 0.32 19.02
N TYR A 34 20.00 0.46 18.97
CA TYR A 34 19.26 1.27 19.93
C TYR A 34 19.40 0.75 21.37
N ILE A 35 19.24 -0.55 21.60
CA ILE A 35 19.39 -1.16 22.95
C ILE A 35 20.85 -1.05 23.45
N GLY A 36 21.83 -1.19 22.56
CA GLY A 36 23.25 -1.13 22.88
C GLY A 36 23.82 0.28 23.06
N THR A 37 23.04 1.34 22.79
CA THR A 37 23.46 2.73 22.91
C THR A 37 22.87 3.35 24.17
N THR A 38 23.70 3.87 25.07
CA THR A 38 23.26 4.50 26.34
C THR A 38 22.50 5.81 26.11
N CYS A 39 22.88 6.58 25.09
CA CYS A 39 22.23 7.84 24.70
C CYS A 39 21.90 7.83 23.19
N PRO A 40 20.79 7.20 22.76
CA PRO A 40 20.47 7.08 21.34
C PRO A 40 20.17 8.44 20.72
N SER A 41 20.65 8.65 19.49
CA SER A 41 20.35 9.88 18.74
C SER A 41 18.86 9.98 18.41
N GLN A 42 18.35 11.21 18.26
CA GLN A 42 16.95 11.43 17.90
C GLN A 42 16.54 10.73 16.60
N ASN A 43 17.45 10.69 15.61
CA ASN A 43 17.22 9.98 14.35
C ASN A 43 17.11 8.46 14.55
N LEU A 44 17.96 7.86 15.40
CA LEU A 44 17.88 6.44 15.72
C LEU A 44 16.56 6.11 16.42
N MET A 45 16.12 6.95 17.37
CA MET A 45 14.83 6.79 18.04
C MET A 45 13.66 6.84 17.05
N ILE A 46 13.68 7.79 16.11
CA ILE A 46 12.64 7.92 15.08
C ILE A 46 12.58 6.68 14.19
N LEU A 47 13.74 6.19 13.73
CA LEU A 47 13.82 5.01 12.87
C LEU A 47 13.28 3.75 13.57
N VAL A 48 13.67 3.52 14.83
CA VAL A 48 13.18 2.38 15.60
C VAL A 48 11.67 2.50 15.84
N LYS A 49 11.17 3.69 16.19
CA LYS A 49 9.72 3.92 16.32
C LYS A 49 8.97 3.64 15.03
N TYR A 50 9.48 4.10 13.88
CA TYR A 50 8.86 3.81 12.58
C TYR A 50 8.85 2.30 12.27
N VAL A 51 9.96 1.61 12.49
CA VAL A 51 10.07 0.17 12.24
C VAL A 51 9.07 -0.61 13.10
N THR A 52 8.99 -0.27 14.40
CA THR A 52 8.13 -0.98 15.35
C THR A 52 6.65 -0.64 15.18
N LEU A 53 6.30 0.62 14.91
CA LEU A 53 4.89 1.07 14.86
C LEU A 53 4.25 0.95 13.48
N VAL A 54 5.02 1.09 12.40
CA VAL A 54 4.47 1.13 11.05
C VAL A 54 4.92 -0.08 10.24
N TYR A 55 6.23 -0.27 10.10
CA TYR A 55 6.76 -1.22 9.12
C TYR A 55 6.51 -2.68 9.52
N ALA A 56 6.86 -3.07 10.75
CA ALA A 56 6.66 -4.43 11.26
C ALA A 56 5.20 -4.88 11.20
N PRO A 57 4.22 -4.17 11.82
CA PRO A 57 2.83 -4.59 11.78
C PRO A 57 2.27 -4.65 10.35
N MET A 58 2.67 -3.74 9.46
CA MET A 58 2.23 -3.78 8.06
C MET A 58 2.80 -4.95 7.29
N TRP A 59 4.08 -5.27 7.50
CA TRP A 59 4.69 -6.45 6.91
C TRP A 59 3.93 -7.73 7.30
N PHE A 60 3.62 -7.90 8.59
CA PHE A 60 2.83 -9.05 9.07
C PHE A 60 1.44 -9.10 8.43
N GLU A 61 0.73 -7.97 8.36
CA GLU A 61 -0.61 -7.90 7.76
C GLU A 61 -0.60 -8.23 6.26
N ILE A 62 0.35 -7.69 5.51
CA ILE A 62 0.50 -7.97 4.08
C ILE A 62 0.83 -9.45 3.87
N ARG A 63 1.69 -10.04 4.71
CA ARG A 63 1.99 -11.48 4.62
C ARG A 63 0.78 -12.35 4.93
N LYS A 64 -0.01 -11.99 5.94
CA LYS A 64 -1.22 -12.71 6.31
C LYS A 64 -2.31 -12.59 5.24
N LYS A 65 -2.38 -11.44 4.58
CA LYS A 65 -3.40 -11.09 3.59
C LYS A 65 -2.76 -10.47 2.35
N SER A 66 -2.07 -11.28 1.56
CA SER A 66 -1.26 -10.82 0.42
C SER A 66 -2.07 -10.51 -0.84
N ASN A 67 -3.33 -10.92 -0.91
CA ASN A 67 -4.18 -10.70 -2.08
C ASN A 67 -4.43 -9.20 -2.31
N CYS A 68 -4.46 -8.79 -3.58
CA CYS A 68 -4.68 -7.40 -4.00
C CYS A 68 -5.99 -6.79 -3.48
N GLN A 69 -7.02 -7.61 -3.22
CA GLN A 69 -8.29 -7.18 -2.64
C GLN A 69 -8.15 -6.51 -1.27
N TYR A 70 -7.06 -6.78 -0.53
CA TYR A 70 -6.77 -6.13 0.75
C TYR A 70 -5.88 -4.90 0.62
N GLY A 71 -5.37 -4.61 -0.59
CA GLY A 71 -4.36 -3.57 -0.82
C GLY A 71 -4.79 -2.19 -0.34
N ALA A 72 -6.01 -1.76 -0.62
CA ALA A 72 -6.51 -0.46 -0.15
C ALA A 72 -6.67 -0.42 1.39
N GLN A 73 -7.04 -1.54 2.02
CA GLN A 73 -7.11 -1.64 3.49
C GLN A 73 -5.72 -1.53 4.11
N HIS A 74 -4.73 -2.20 3.51
CA HIS A 74 -3.33 -2.12 3.93
C HIS A 74 -2.79 -0.70 3.79
N PHE A 75 -3.11 -0.02 2.69
CA PHE A 75 -2.71 1.36 2.46
C PHE A 75 -3.33 2.31 3.50
N TRP A 76 -4.62 2.15 3.77
CA TRP A 76 -5.29 2.89 4.84
C TRP A 76 -4.68 2.63 6.22
N LYS A 77 -4.35 1.37 6.53
CA LYS A 77 -3.71 0.99 7.79
C LYS A 77 -2.31 1.60 7.91
N MET A 78 -1.52 1.61 6.84
CA MET A 78 -0.22 2.30 6.79
C MET A 78 -0.36 3.79 7.14
N ILE A 79 -1.30 4.50 6.51
CA ILE A 79 -1.56 5.91 6.80
C ILE A 79 -1.95 6.10 8.27
N SER A 80 -2.82 5.24 8.79
CA SER A 80 -3.32 5.31 10.16
C SER A 80 -2.22 5.07 11.20
N LEU A 81 -1.29 4.16 10.93
CA LEU A 81 -0.12 3.91 11.78
C LEU A 81 0.89 5.06 11.69
N ALA A 82 1.13 5.59 10.48
CA ALA A 82 2.05 6.71 10.29
C ALA A 82 1.60 7.98 11.05
N ARG A 83 0.29 8.20 11.22
CA ARG A 83 -0.27 9.31 12.03
C ARG A 83 0.14 9.28 13.51
N GLN A 84 0.63 8.16 14.01
CA GLN A 84 1.10 8.04 15.40
C GLN A 84 2.52 8.60 15.59
N LEU A 85 3.20 8.96 14.50
CA LEU A 85 4.56 9.50 14.51
C LEU A 85 4.55 11.04 14.58
N PRO A 86 5.66 11.66 15.03
CA PRO A 86 5.78 13.12 15.06
C PRO A 86 5.58 13.76 13.67
N ASP A 87 4.97 14.95 13.63
CA ASP A 87 4.55 15.61 12.38
C ASP A 87 5.66 15.80 11.36
N ASN A 88 6.87 16.16 11.81
CA ASN A 88 8.04 16.32 10.95
C ASN A 88 8.40 15.01 10.21
N VAL A 89 8.21 13.86 10.86
CA VAL A 89 8.45 12.53 10.27
C VAL A 89 7.29 12.14 9.37
N THR A 90 6.06 12.39 9.82
CA THR A 90 4.83 12.09 9.08
C THR A 90 4.79 12.81 7.73
N GLN A 91 5.27 14.05 7.64
CA GLN A 91 5.39 14.78 6.37
C GLN A 91 6.30 14.07 5.36
N ILE A 92 7.44 13.53 5.80
CA ILE A 92 8.36 12.78 4.94
C ILE A 92 7.69 11.49 4.46
N ILE A 93 7.05 10.76 5.37
CA ILE A 93 6.35 9.50 5.06
C ILE A 93 5.20 9.73 4.09
N TYR A 94 4.41 10.80 4.25
CA TYR A 94 3.31 11.12 3.36
C TYR A 94 3.77 11.44 1.94
N LYS A 95 4.92 12.10 1.77
CA LYS A 95 5.55 12.25 0.45
C LYS A 95 5.89 10.90 -0.19
N VAL A 96 6.33 9.92 0.60
CA VAL A 96 6.60 8.56 0.10
C VAL A 96 5.30 7.84 -0.26
N PHE A 97 4.26 7.98 0.57
CA PHE A 97 2.95 7.37 0.31
C PHE A 97 2.26 7.97 -0.90
N SER A 98 2.33 9.29 -1.11
CA SER A 98 1.75 9.94 -2.30
C SER A 98 2.41 9.43 -3.59
N ASN A 99 3.72 9.20 -3.57
CA ASN A 99 4.44 8.66 -4.73
C ASN A 99 4.10 7.19 -5.01
N ASN A 100 3.58 6.45 -4.02
CA ASN A 100 3.26 5.02 -4.11
C ASN A 100 1.77 4.73 -3.88
N ALA A 101 0.90 5.70 -4.20
CA ALA A 101 -0.54 5.65 -3.88
C ALA A 101 -1.37 4.73 -4.81
N TYR A 102 -0.75 3.72 -5.42
CA TYR A 102 -1.42 2.80 -6.35
C TYR A 102 -2.68 2.16 -5.75
N PHE A 103 -2.60 1.72 -4.48
CA PHE A 103 -3.72 1.12 -3.77
C PHE A 103 -4.78 2.12 -3.29
N ALA A 104 -4.53 3.42 -3.42
CA ALA A 104 -5.52 4.47 -3.16
C ALA A 104 -6.37 4.81 -4.39
N HIS A 105 -6.05 4.26 -5.56
CA HIS A 105 -6.85 4.49 -6.76
C HIS A 105 -8.29 3.97 -6.61
N PRO A 106 -9.27 4.63 -7.24
CA PRO A 106 -10.68 4.24 -7.19
C PRO A 106 -10.92 2.77 -7.56
N GLU A 107 -10.14 2.22 -8.51
CA GLU A 107 -10.23 0.82 -8.93
C GLU A 107 -9.92 -0.16 -7.78
N HIS A 108 -8.91 0.15 -6.96
CA HIS A 108 -8.53 -0.67 -5.82
C HIS A 108 -9.51 -0.53 -4.66
N LEU A 109 -10.06 0.67 -4.46
CA LEU A 109 -11.12 0.89 -3.49
C LEU A 109 -12.40 0.10 -3.85
N LEU A 110 -12.77 0.10 -5.14
CA LEU A 110 -13.88 -0.71 -5.65
C LEU A 110 -13.60 -2.22 -5.50
N LEU A 111 -12.37 -2.65 -5.79
CA LEU A 111 -11.98 -4.06 -5.61
C LEU A 111 -12.08 -4.51 -4.15
N THR A 112 -11.57 -3.70 -3.22
CA THR A 112 -11.67 -3.99 -1.78
C THR A 112 -13.13 -4.04 -1.32
N THR A 113 -13.97 -3.11 -1.77
CA THR A 113 -15.40 -3.05 -1.37
C THR A 113 -16.22 -4.20 -1.96
N LEU A 114 -15.88 -4.69 -3.15
CA LEU A 114 -16.45 -5.92 -3.72
C LEU A 114 -16.16 -7.16 -2.87
N HIS A 115 -15.01 -7.19 -2.20
CA HIS A 115 -14.60 -8.31 -1.32
C HIS A 115 -14.92 -8.09 0.16
N ASP A 116 -15.65 -7.03 0.53
CA ASP A 116 -16.03 -6.77 1.93
C ASP A 116 -16.95 -7.88 2.46
N PHE A 117 -16.79 -8.27 3.73
CA PHE A 117 -17.63 -9.29 4.38
C PHE A 117 -19.11 -8.88 4.46
N ARG A 118 -19.38 -7.58 4.53
CA ARG A 118 -20.73 -7.03 4.67
C ARG A 118 -21.45 -6.98 3.31
N LYS A 119 -22.57 -7.71 3.22
CA LYS A 119 -23.37 -7.83 1.98
C LYS A 119 -23.82 -6.47 1.43
N HIS A 120 -24.18 -5.52 2.29
CA HIS A 120 -24.64 -4.19 1.84
C HIS A 120 -23.52 -3.38 1.17
N ILE A 121 -22.27 -3.52 1.61
CA ILE A 121 -21.11 -2.84 1.00
C ILE A 121 -20.78 -3.45 -0.36
N ARG A 122 -20.81 -4.78 -0.48
CA ARG A 122 -20.63 -5.44 -1.79
C ARG A 122 -21.71 -4.99 -2.78
N LYS A 123 -22.96 -4.90 -2.33
CA LYS A 123 -24.08 -4.39 -3.16
C LYS A 123 -23.83 -2.94 -3.60
N LEU A 124 -23.29 -2.09 -2.73
CA LEU A 124 -22.93 -0.72 -3.08
C LEU A 124 -21.87 -0.70 -4.18
N ALA A 125 -20.80 -1.49 -4.06
CA ALA A 125 -19.76 -1.58 -5.08
C ALA A 125 -20.30 -2.03 -6.44
N VAL A 126 -21.18 -3.05 -6.46
CA VAL A 126 -21.85 -3.51 -7.69
C VAL A 126 -22.69 -2.40 -8.31
N ARG A 127 -23.47 -1.66 -7.51
CA ARG A 127 -24.26 -0.51 -7.99
C ARG A 127 -23.38 0.58 -8.59
N SER A 128 -22.27 0.92 -7.94
CA SER A 128 -21.31 1.92 -8.46
C SER A 128 -20.72 1.49 -9.81
N ILE A 129 -20.40 0.20 -9.98
CA ILE A 129 -19.90 -0.36 -11.24
C ILE A 129 -20.96 -0.31 -12.33
N LEU A 130 -22.19 -0.73 -12.04
CA LEU A 130 -23.30 -0.71 -13.00
C LEU A 130 -23.65 0.72 -13.43
N GLY A 131 -23.71 1.66 -12.46
CA GLY A 131 -23.93 3.08 -12.74
C GLY A 131 -22.85 3.66 -13.65
N SER A 132 -21.57 3.41 -13.35
CA SER A 132 -20.44 3.88 -14.17
C SER A 132 -20.45 3.29 -15.59
N ARG A 133 -20.92 2.04 -15.76
CA ARG A 133 -21.06 1.41 -17.08
C ARG A 133 -22.19 2.03 -17.90
N HIS A 134 -23.31 2.35 -17.25
CA HIS A 134 -24.47 2.96 -17.89
C HIS A 134 -24.18 4.40 -18.35
N GLU A 135 -23.44 5.19 -17.56
CA GLU A 135 -22.93 6.52 -17.93
C GLU A 135 -22.06 6.45 -19.19
N LYS A 136 -21.16 5.46 -19.28
CA LYS A 136 -20.29 5.25 -20.44
C LYS A 136 -21.07 4.92 -21.72
N SER A 137 -22.21 4.23 -21.62
CA SER A 137 -23.07 3.92 -22.77
C SER A 137 -23.74 5.16 -23.36
N LYS A 138 -23.90 6.24 -22.59
CA LYS A 138 -24.45 7.51 -23.06
C LYS A 138 -23.36 8.43 -23.63
N ASN A 139 -22.15 8.36 -23.08
CA ASN A 139 -21.00 9.17 -23.48
C ASN A 139 -20.00 8.35 -24.32
N SER A 140 -20.39 7.99 -25.55
CA SER A 140 -19.51 7.34 -26.52
C SER A 140 -18.50 8.32 -27.16
N GLY A 141 -17.69 8.97 -26.32
CA GLY A 141 -16.54 9.80 -26.68
C GLY A 141 -15.49 9.67 -25.56
N GLY A 142 -14.38 9.00 -25.86
CA GLY A 142 -13.55 8.29 -24.87
C GLY A 142 -12.72 9.13 -23.89
N PHE A 143 -12.22 8.40 -22.89
CA PHE A 143 -11.28 8.71 -21.80
C PHE A 143 -11.87 9.09 -20.43
N ARG A 144 -11.38 8.39 -19.38
CA ARG A 144 -11.79 8.55 -17.99
C ARG A 144 -10.97 9.66 -17.35
N PHE A 145 -11.63 10.68 -16.80
CA PHE A 145 -11.06 11.55 -15.77
C PHE A 145 -11.77 11.21 -14.46
N PHE A 146 -11.05 10.60 -13.52
CA PHE A 146 -11.50 10.53 -12.13
C PHE A 146 -10.99 11.81 -11.44
N GLN A 147 -11.88 12.79 -11.23
CA GLN A 147 -11.57 13.90 -10.34
C GLN A 147 -11.66 13.40 -8.90
N ALA A 148 -10.56 13.54 -8.16
CA ALA A 148 -10.56 13.47 -6.70
C ALA A 148 -10.92 14.86 -6.17
N SER A 149 -12.00 14.96 -5.39
CA SER A 149 -12.36 16.14 -4.60
C SER A 149 -11.47 16.30 -3.39
#